data_AF-A0AAT9HJJ7-F1
#
_entry.id   AF-A0AAT9HJJ7-F1
#
_cell.length_a   1.000
_cell.length_b   1.000
_cell.length_c   1.000
_cell.angle_alpha   90.00
_cell.angle_beta   90.00
_cell.angle_gamma   90.00
#
_symmetry.space_group_name_H-M   'P 1'
#
loop_
_entity.id
_entity.type
_entity.pdbx_description
1 polymer ?
#
loop_
_entity_poly.entity_id
_entity_poly.type
_entity_poly.pdbx_seq_one_letter_code
_entity_poly.pdbx_strand_id
1 'polypeptide(L)'
;MTAEQSNSSLVYGDEYILKLFRRIQPGENPDLEVPGALARQGCHRVPAPVAWVRTTHPFKATLGVLQPYLRDASDGWTLALDALAAGDDFTAQAHALGRATADVHLALSSAFPTGAPGANARTAAAMTERLTAAAHAVPALQPFVPGLRAAFAALATCDAGPPAQRIHGDLHLGQVLRAGREWFVIDFEGEPSRPLSERRSAHSPYGTSPECCAPSTTPPASAAPGAPSGHAAAGRPTARATPPAPAGTRARSTACSAPMRRTGPCTRCCTRPGTDPTGCPYPWRRSSASP
;
A
#
# COMPACT_ATOMS: atom_id res chain seq x y z
N MET A 1 5.51 10.38 -16.90
CA MET A 1 5.80 10.70 -15.48
C MET A 1 4.74 11.68 -14.98
N THR A 2 3.65 11.22 -14.38
CA THR A 2 2.70 12.08 -13.66
C THR A 2 1.92 11.24 -12.64
N ALA A 3 2.61 10.83 -11.58
CA ALA A 3 2.01 10.77 -10.26
C ALA A 3 2.53 12.02 -9.55
N GLU A 4 1.66 12.77 -8.89
CA GLU A 4 1.97 14.02 -8.22
C GLU A 4 2.92 13.74 -7.04
N GLN A 5 4.23 13.67 -7.30
CA GLN A 5 5.20 13.38 -6.25
C GLN A 5 5.20 14.53 -5.23
N SER A 6 4.95 14.26 -3.96
CA SER A 6 5.06 15.27 -2.89
C SER A 6 6.50 15.82 -2.76
N ASN A 7 7.47 15.10 -3.34
CA ASN A 7 8.91 15.28 -3.12
C ASN A 7 9.71 15.30 -4.43
N SER A 8 10.93 15.82 -4.35
CA SER A 8 11.98 15.59 -5.36
C SER A 8 13.02 14.66 -4.76
N SER A 9 13.38 13.59 -5.49
CA SER A 9 14.32 12.59 -4.99
C SER A 9 15.62 12.59 -5.81
N LEU A 10 16.75 12.46 -5.13
CA LEU A 10 18.07 12.31 -5.73
C LEU A 10 18.75 11.07 -5.16
N VAL A 11 19.23 10.19 -6.04
CA VAL A 11 19.99 9.00 -5.63
C VAL A 11 21.49 9.31 -5.72
N TYR A 12 22.21 9.07 -4.63
CA TYR A 12 23.66 9.23 -4.54
C TYR A 12 24.33 7.86 -4.72
N GLY A 13 24.83 7.62 -5.93
CA GLY A 13 25.39 6.33 -6.31
C GLY A 13 24.33 5.24 -6.20
N ASP A 14 24.62 4.22 -5.40
CA ASP A 14 23.73 3.13 -5.06
C ASP A 14 23.57 2.96 -3.53
N GLU A 15 23.95 3.97 -2.75
CA GLU A 15 23.97 3.89 -1.27
C GLU A 15 22.86 4.68 -0.60
N TYR A 16 22.53 5.86 -1.11
CA TYR A 16 21.59 6.76 -0.45
C TYR A 16 20.60 7.39 -1.41
N ILE A 17 19.42 7.68 -0.88
CA ILE A 17 18.39 8.47 -1.54
C ILE A 17 18.04 9.67 -0.66
N LEU A 18 18.15 10.87 -1.22
CA LEU A 18 17.73 12.12 -0.61
C LEU A 18 16.35 12.49 -1.14
N LYS A 19 15.39 12.62 -0.23
CA LYS A 19 14.06 13.18 -0.49
C LYS A 19 14.03 14.63 -0.02
N LEU A 20 13.72 15.56 -0.93
CA LEU A 20 13.43 16.96 -0.63
C LEU A 20 11.92 17.20 -0.71
N PHE A 21 11.33 17.65 0.38
CA PHE A 21 9.89 17.87 0.47
C PHE A 21 9.49 19.14 -0.31
N ARG A 22 8.56 19.05 -1.27
CA ARG A 22 8.10 20.22 -2.03
C ARG A 22 7.04 21.02 -1.28
N ARG A 23 6.26 20.33 -0.46
CA ARG A 23 5.24 20.96 0.41
C ARG A 23 5.68 20.86 1.86
N ILE A 24 6.17 21.98 2.40
CA ILE A 24 6.67 22.06 3.77
C ILE A 24 5.51 22.30 4.74
N GLN A 25 5.44 21.50 5.81
CA GLN A 25 4.49 21.65 6.90
C GLN A 25 5.22 21.88 8.23
N PRO A 26 4.67 22.67 9.16
CA PRO A 26 5.25 22.82 10.49
C PRO A 26 5.34 21.49 11.24
N GLY A 27 6.44 21.28 11.95
CA GLY A 27 6.70 20.07 12.74
C GLY A 27 7.65 19.09 12.06
N GLU A 28 7.83 17.94 12.70
CA GLU A 28 8.64 16.84 12.16
C GLU A 28 7.82 16.06 11.13
N ASN A 29 8.38 15.87 9.94
CA ASN A 29 7.73 15.09 8.88
C ASN A 29 7.65 13.59 9.28
N PRO A 30 6.51 12.90 9.07
CA PRO A 30 6.36 11.47 9.35
C PRO A 30 7.40 10.56 8.69
N ASP A 31 7.88 10.91 7.49
CA ASP A 31 8.93 10.19 6.77
C ASP A 31 10.31 10.31 7.45
N LEU A 32 10.44 11.19 8.45
CA LEU A 32 11.56 11.24 9.39
C LEU A 32 11.22 10.61 10.76
N GLU A 33 10.09 11.00 11.34
CA GLU A 33 9.65 10.60 12.69
C GLU A 33 9.47 9.07 12.77
N VAL A 34 8.72 8.49 11.82
CA VAL A 34 8.29 7.09 11.90
C VAL A 34 9.45 6.13 11.61
N PRO A 35 10.16 6.22 10.48
CA PRO A 35 11.32 5.35 10.22
C PRO A 35 12.38 5.41 11.33
N GLY A 36 12.67 6.60 11.87
CA GLY A 36 13.61 6.76 12.98
C GLY A 36 13.13 6.10 14.28
N ALA A 37 11.83 6.18 14.57
CA ALA A 37 11.22 5.52 15.73
C ALA A 37 11.21 3.99 15.59
N LEU A 38 10.92 3.47 14.41
CA LEU A 38 10.92 2.04 14.13
C LEU A 38 12.31 1.43 14.19
N ALA A 39 13.33 2.14 13.69
CA ALA A 39 14.72 1.72 13.80
C ALA A 39 15.17 1.55 15.26
N ARG A 40 14.72 2.44 16.16
CA ARG A 40 15.00 2.33 17.62
C ARG A 40 14.34 1.11 18.27
N GLN A 41 13.28 0.57 17.66
CA GLN A 41 12.65 -0.70 18.09
C GLN A 41 13.29 -1.93 17.45
N GLY A 42 14.38 -1.77 16.68
CA GLY A 42 15.01 -2.86 15.94
C GLY A 42 14.21 -3.33 14.71
N CYS A 43 13.26 -2.53 14.22
CA CYS A 43 12.54 -2.86 13.00
C CYS A 43 13.40 -2.52 11.78
N HIS A 44 13.83 -3.56 11.05
CA HIS A 44 14.63 -3.43 9.83
C HIS A 44 13.78 -3.40 8.54
N ARG A 45 12.45 -3.45 8.66
CA ARG A 45 11.51 -3.42 7.53
C ARG A 45 11.29 -2.02 6.95
N VAL A 46 11.92 -0.99 7.51
CA VAL A 46 11.81 0.39 7.06
C VAL A 46 13.21 1.01 7.05
N PRO A 47 13.67 1.57 5.92
CA PRO A 47 14.99 2.20 5.85
C PRO A 47 15.11 3.38 6.83
N ALA A 48 16.05 3.27 7.77
CA ALA A 48 16.27 4.30 8.79
C ALA A 48 16.96 5.54 8.18
N PRO A 49 16.46 6.76 8.41
CA PRO A 49 17.13 8.00 8.03
C PRO A 49 18.53 8.10 8.62
N VAL A 50 19.50 8.50 7.79
CA VAL A 50 20.90 8.73 8.19
C VAL A 50 21.22 10.21 8.36
N ALA A 51 20.48 11.09 7.69
CA ALA A 51 20.60 12.54 7.83
C ALA A 51 19.27 13.22 7.45
N TRP A 52 19.10 14.48 7.84
CA TRP A 52 17.94 15.28 7.47
C TRP A 52 18.26 16.77 7.53
N VAL A 53 17.50 17.57 6.79
CA VAL A 53 17.59 19.04 6.81
C VAL A 53 16.33 19.58 7.48
N ARG A 54 16.49 20.57 8.36
CA ARG A 54 15.38 21.26 9.03
C ARG A 54 15.55 22.77 8.92
N THR A 55 14.46 23.50 8.97
CA THR A 55 14.45 24.95 9.21
C THR A 55 13.85 25.26 10.58
N THR A 56 14.22 26.41 11.14
CA THR A 56 13.61 27.01 12.33
C THR A 56 12.79 28.26 12.01
N HIS A 57 12.95 28.82 10.80
CA HIS A 57 12.29 30.04 10.33
C HIS A 57 11.66 29.81 8.95
N PRO A 58 10.43 30.29 8.69
CA PRO A 58 9.55 31.03 9.60
C PRO A 58 8.91 30.17 10.71
N PHE A 59 9.05 28.84 10.64
CA PHE A 59 8.63 27.89 11.67
C PHE A 59 9.53 26.65 11.64
N LYS A 60 9.48 25.82 12.70
CA LYS A 60 10.23 24.55 12.73
C LYS A 60 9.61 23.56 11.73
N ALA A 61 10.40 23.05 10.79
CA ALA A 61 9.93 22.05 9.82
C ALA A 61 11.08 21.18 9.30
N THR A 62 10.77 19.93 8.90
CA THR A 62 11.68 19.10 8.11
C THR A 62 11.60 19.48 6.64
N LEU A 63 12.76 19.70 6.00
CA LEU A 63 12.89 20.08 4.58
C LEU A 63 13.30 18.91 3.68
N GLY A 64 14.01 17.93 4.23
CA GLY A 64 14.40 16.73 3.49
C GLY A 64 15.02 15.68 4.39
N VAL A 65 15.07 14.45 3.88
CA VAL A 65 15.56 13.27 4.59
C VAL A 65 16.44 12.45 3.66
N LEU A 66 17.60 12.02 4.16
CA LEU A 66 18.52 11.10 3.51
C LEU A 66 18.34 9.71 4.14
N GLN A 67 18.07 8.70 3.31
CA GLN A 67 17.86 7.31 3.73
C GLN A 67 18.75 6.37 2.90
N PRO A 68 19.07 5.17 3.41
CA PRO A 68 19.68 4.12 2.61
C PRO A 68 18.86 3.82 1.37
N TYR A 69 19.52 3.73 0.22
CA TYR A 69 18.91 3.30 -1.02
C TYR A 69 18.90 1.77 -1.09
N LEU A 70 17.74 1.18 -1.36
CA LEU A 70 17.60 -0.27 -1.50
C LEU A 70 18.01 -0.69 -2.91
N ARG A 71 19.24 -1.20 -3.04
CA ARG A 71 19.78 -1.70 -4.32
C ARG A 71 18.95 -2.86 -4.85
N ASP A 72 18.78 -2.88 -6.17
CA ASP A 72 18.05 -3.93 -6.91
C ASP A 72 16.63 -4.20 -6.37
N ALA A 73 16.04 -3.22 -5.68
CA ALA A 73 14.73 -3.36 -5.12
C ALA A 73 13.68 -3.26 -6.23
N SER A 74 12.74 -4.21 -6.23
CA SER A 74 11.60 -4.21 -7.14
C SER A 74 10.37 -3.67 -6.41
N ASP A 75 9.62 -2.83 -7.10
CA ASP A 75 8.33 -2.32 -6.63
C ASP A 75 7.30 -3.46 -6.51
N GLY A 76 6.54 -3.49 -5.42
CA GLY A 76 5.59 -4.56 -5.12
C GLY A 76 4.44 -4.64 -6.11
N TRP A 77 4.04 -3.51 -6.71
CA TRP A 77 3.01 -3.47 -7.74
C TRP A 77 3.53 -4.06 -9.05
N THR A 78 4.73 -3.65 -9.48
CA THR A 78 5.40 -4.25 -10.65
C THR A 78 5.58 -5.76 -10.47
N LEU A 79 6.06 -6.21 -9.31
CA LEU A 79 6.22 -7.65 -9.04
C LEU A 79 4.92 -8.44 -9.13
N ALA A 80 3.81 -7.89 -8.63
CA ALA A 80 2.52 -8.55 -8.69
C ALA A 80 1.98 -8.62 -10.13
N LEU A 81 2.18 -7.55 -10.92
CA LEU A 81 1.80 -7.53 -12.33
C LEU A 81 2.63 -8.50 -13.18
N ASP A 82 3.94 -8.56 -12.95
CA ASP A 82 4.83 -9.47 -13.67
C ASP A 82 4.47 -10.94 -13.38
N ALA A 83 4.20 -11.28 -12.12
CA ALA A 83 3.73 -12.62 -11.75
C ALA A 83 2.39 -12.95 -12.41
N LEU A 84 1.44 -12.00 -12.42
CA LEU A 84 0.15 -12.18 -13.08
C LEU A 84 0.30 -12.39 -14.60
N ALA A 85 1.17 -11.62 -15.25
CA ALA A 85 1.43 -11.72 -16.68
C ALA A 85 2.11 -13.05 -17.06
N ALA A 86 2.99 -13.55 -16.20
CA ALA A 86 3.65 -14.84 -16.36
C ALA A 86 2.73 -16.04 -16.00
N GLY A 87 1.63 -15.80 -15.27
CA GLY A 87 0.78 -16.86 -14.74
C GLY A 87 1.37 -17.56 -13.50
N ASP A 88 2.30 -16.90 -12.81
CA ASP A 88 3.00 -17.42 -11.64
C ASP A 88 2.19 -17.27 -10.35
N ASP A 89 2.40 -18.19 -9.40
CA ASP A 89 1.81 -18.07 -8.06
C ASP A 89 2.51 -17.00 -7.22
N PHE A 90 1.75 -16.01 -6.75
CA PHE A 90 2.22 -14.93 -5.89
C PHE A 90 1.96 -15.17 -4.39
N THR A 91 1.35 -16.31 -4.01
CA THR A 91 0.90 -16.58 -2.64
C THR A 91 2.04 -16.52 -1.62
N ALA A 92 3.20 -17.11 -1.94
CA ALA A 92 4.35 -17.09 -1.05
C ALA A 92 4.88 -15.66 -0.81
N GLN A 93 4.85 -14.81 -1.84
CA GLN A 93 5.26 -13.41 -1.75
C GLN A 93 4.25 -12.59 -0.95
N ALA A 94 2.96 -12.77 -1.19
CA ALA A 94 1.89 -12.14 -0.40
C ALA A 94 2.00 -12.49 1.09
N HIS A 95 2.31 -13.76 1.42
CA HIS A 95 2.54 -14.18 2.80
C HIS A 95 3.79 -13.53 3.42
N ALA A 96 4.88 -13.40 2.66
CA ALA A 96 6.09 -12.73 3.11
C ALA A 96 5.85 -11.23 3.37
N LEU A 97 5.13 -10.57 2.47
CA LEU A 97 4.71 -9.18 2.62
C LEU A 97 3.81 -9.01 3.86
N GLY A 98 2.83 -9.89 4.06
CA GLY A 98 1.97 -9.86 5.24
C GLY A 98 2.74 -9.95 6.57
N ARG A 99 3.80 -10.78 6.62
CA ARG A 99 4.70 -10.83 7.79
C ARG A 99 5.49 -9.52 7.97
N ALA A 100 6.02 -8.95 6.90
CA ALA A 100 6.73 -7.67 6.96
C ALA A 100 5.82 -6.52 7.44
N THR A 101 4.57 -6.46 6.96
CA THR A 101 3.59 -5.48 7.44
C THR A 101 3.27 -5.68 8.92
N ALA A 102 3.14 -6.93 9.38
CA ALA A 102 2.93 -7.24 10.79
C ALA A 102 4.13 -6.79 11.67
N ASP A 103 5.36 -7.06 11.23
CA ASP A 103 6.59 -6.60 11.90
C ASP A 103 6.59 -5.07 12.07
N VAL A 104 6.19 -4.33 11.03
CA VAL A 104 6.05 -2.86 11.07
C VAL A 104 4.97 -2.44 12.06
N HIS A 105 3.79 -3.08 12.05
CA HIS A 105 2.70 -2.74 12.97
C HIS A 105 3.07 -3.00 14.44
N LEU A 106 3.77 -4.10 14.74
CA LEU A 106 4.26 -4.40 16.08
C LEU A 106 5.31 -3.37 16.56
N ALA A 107 6.18 -2.94 15.65
CA ALA A 107 7.15 -1.90 15.96
C ALA A 107 6.48 -0.52 16.14
N LEU A 108 5.43 -0.20 15.37
CA LEU A 108 4.64 1.03 15.52
C LEU A 108 3.92 1.09 16.87
N SER A 109 3.27 0.00 17.29
CA SER A 109 2.59 -0.06 18.58
C SER A 109 3.55 0.02 19.77
N SER A 110 4.78 -0.46 19.59
CA SER A 110 5.85 -0.35 20.60
C SER A 110 6.48 1.05 20.64
N ALA A 111 6.60 1.71 19.48
CA ALA A 111 7.28 3.01 19.35
C ALA A 111 6.40 4.22 19.69
N PHE A 112 5.08 4.10 19.58
CA PHE A 112 4.14 5.22 19.72
C PHE A 112 3.03 4.90 20.72
N PRO A 113 2.43 5.93 21.37
CA PRO A 113 1.28 5.72 22.25
C PRO A 113 0.13 5.03 21.54
N THR A 114 -0.40 3.99 22.17
CA THR A 114 -1.63 3.32 21.74
C THR A 114 -2.84 4.00 22.36
N GLY A 115 -3.90 4.18 21.57
CA GLY A 115 -5.20 4.61 22.06
C GLY A 115 -5.97 3.48 22.74
N ALA A 116 -7.21 3.77 23.15
CA ALA A 116 -8.12 2.73 23.62
C ALA A 116 -8.30 1.62 22.54
N PRO A 117 -8.66 0.39 22.96
CA PRO A 117 -9.11 -0.65 22.05
C PRO A 117 -10.05 -0.10 20.98
N GLY A 118 -9.85 -0.55 19.74
CA GLY A 118 -10.63 -0.08 18.61
C GLY A 118 -12.13 -0.22 18.89
N ALA A 119 -12.85 0.90 18.88
CA ALA A 119 -14.31 0.85 18.92
C ALA A 119 -14.80 0.46 17.53
N ASN A 120 -14.94 -0.84 17.31
CA ASN A 120 -15.45 -1.40 16.05
C ASN A 120 -16.75 -0.71 15.62
N ALA A 121 -17.61 -0.36 16.59
CA ALA A 121 -18.82 0.43 16.35
C ALA A 121 -18.56 1.81 15.71
N ARG A 122 -17.56 2.58 16.19
CA ARG A 122 -17.19 3.87 15.58
C ARG A 122 -16.63 3.69 14.18
N THR A 123 -15.81 2.65 13.98
CA THR A 123 -15.25 2.31 12.66
C THR A 123 -16.35 1.94 11.67
N ALA A 124 -17.28 1.08 12.08
CA ALA A 124 -18.43 0.67 11.28
C ALA A 124 -19.35 1.86 10.92
N ALA A 125 -19.57 2.79 11.86
CA ALA A 125 -20.31 4.02 11.59
C ALA A 125 -19.62 4.87 10.51
N ALA A 126 -18.31 5.12 10.63
CA ALA A 126 -17.55 5.87 9.64
C ALA A 126 -17.51 5.18 8.26
N MET A 127 -17.43 3.84 8.22
CA MET A 127 -17.52 3.08 6.96
C MET A 127 -18.91 3.20 6.32
N THR A 128 -19.97 3.20 7.13
CA THR A 128 -21.36 3.35 6.67
C THR A 128 -21.62 4.73 6.09
N GLU A 129 -21.07 5.78 6.71
CA GLU A 129 -21.16 7.15 6.21
C GLU A 129 -20.45 7.28 4.85
N ARG A 130 -19.20 6.80 4.74
CA ARG A 130 -18.45 6.79 3.48
C ARG A 130 -19.15 5.99 2.38
N LEU A 131 -19.70 4.83 2.71
CA LEU A 131 -20.49 4.03 1.75
C LEU A 131 -21.72 4.80 1.26
N THR A 132 -22.39 5.54 2.14
CA THR A 132 -23.57 6.32 1.78
C THR A 132 -23.20 7.44 0.81
N ALA A 133 -22.11 8.17 1.08
CA ALA A 133 -21.58 9.18 0.16
C ALA A 133 -21.15 8.57 -1.19
N ALA A 134 -20.41 7.45 -1.17
CA ALA A 134 -19.95 6.79 -2.37
C ALA A 134 -21.10 6.24 -3.23
N ALA A 135 -22.13 5.64 -2.62
CA ALA A 135 -23.28 5.11 -3.33
C ALA A 135 -24.20 6.21 -3.90
N HIS A 136 -24.15 7.42 -3.34
CA HIS A 136 -24.80 8.59 -3.91
C HIS A 136 -24.05 9.09 -5.15
N ALA A 137 -22.71 9.18 -5.09
CA ALA A 137 -21.88 9.61 -6.22
C ALA A 137 -21.80 8.57 -7.35
N VAL A 138 -21.88 7.27 -7.01
CA VAL A 138 -21.74 6.15 -7.94
C VAL A 138 -22.95 5.22 -7.81
N PRO A 139 -24.04 5.46 -8.56
CA PRO A 139 -25.27 4.66 -8.48
C PRO A 139 -25.09 3.16 -8.77
N ALA A 140 -24.05 2.79 -9.51
CA ALA A 140 -23.71 1.38 -9.76
C ALA A 140 -23.37 0.59 -8.49
N LEU A 141 -23.07 1.26 -7.36
CA LEU A 141 -22.83 0.61 -6.08
C LEU A 141 -24.11 0.17 -5.36
N GLN A 142 -25.28 0.71 -5.73
CA GLN A 142 -26.55 0.48 -5.02
C GLN A 142 -26.89 -1.01 -4.78
N PRO A 143 -26.72 -1.93 -5.75
CA PRO A 143 -26.99 -3.35 -5.52
C PRO A 143 -26.13 -3.99 -4.41
N PHE A 144 -24.95 -3.43 -4.13
CA PHE A 144 -24.01 -3.97 -3.14
C PHE A 144 -24.19 -3.34 -1.75
N VAL A 145 -24.87 -2.19 -1.64
CA VAL A 145 -25.03 -1.43 -0.40
C VAL A 145 -25.63 -2.26 0.74
N PRO A 146 -26.71 -3.05 0.55
CA PRO A 146 -27.27 -3.85 1.65
C PRO A 146 -26.28 -4.86 2.23
N GLY A 147 -25.52 -5.54 1.36
CA GLY A 147 -24.51 -6.51 1.78
C GLY A 147 -23.34 -5.88 2.53
N LEU A 148 -22.85 -4.73 2.05
CA LEU A 148 -21.78 -3.97 2.70
C LEU A 148 -22.23 -3.42 4.06
N ARG A 149 -23.45 -2.87 4.15
CA ARG A 149 -24.02 -2.41 5.43
C ARG A 149 -24.17 -3.55 6.45
N ALA A 150 -24.63 -4.73 6.01
CA ALA A 150 -24.71 -5.89 6.89
C ALA A 150 -23.33 -6.31 7.41
N ALA A 151 -22.30 -6.28 6.55
CA ALA A 151 -20.92 -6.58 6.96
C ALA A 151 -20.38 -5.55 7.97
N PHE A 152 -20.65 -4.25 7.78
CA PHE A 152 -20.23 -3.21 8.72
C PHE A 152 -20.97 -3.31 10.06
N ALA A 153 -22.27 -3.64 10.03
CA ALA A 153 -23.04 -3.90 11.25
C ALA A 153 -22.49 -5.11 12.02
N ALA A 154 -22.08 -6.18 11.32
CA ALA A 154 -21.43 -7.33 11.95
C ALA A 154 -20.06 -6.97 12.56
N LEU A 155 -19.29 -6.05 11.96
CA LEU A 155 -18.06 -5.55 12.57
C LEU A 155 -18.35 -4.87 13.92
N ALA A 156 -19.43 -4.09 14.01
CA ALA A 156 -19.80 -3.38 15.24
C ALA A 156 -20.09 -4.30 16.43
N THR A 157 -20.48 -5.55 16.18
CA THR A 157 -20.78 -6.56 17.22
C THR A 157 -19.59 -7.48 17.53
N CYS A 158 -18.49 -7.38 16.78
CA CYS A 158 -17.27 -8.14 17.07
C CYS A 158 -16.58 -7.59 18.31
N ASP A 159 -15.90 -8.49 19.05
CA ASP A 159 -15.05 -8.13 20.19
C ASP A 159 -14.11 -6.99 19.84
N ALA A 160 -13.85 -6.12 20.82
CA ALA A 160 -13.01 -4.96 20.64
C ALA A 160 -11.69 -5.37 19.98
N GLY A 161 -11.40 -4.73 18.84
CA GLY A 161 -10.14 -4.92 18.15
C GLY A 161 -8.98 -4.48 19.04
N PRO A 162 -7.74 -4.73 18.60
CA PRO A 162 -6.59 -4.27 19.34
C PRO A 162 -6.58 -2.75 19.53
N PRO A 163 -5.81 -2.26 20.52
CA PRO A 163 -5.61 -0.82 20.73
C PRO A 163 -5.33 -0.09 19.42
N ALA A 164 -5.96 1.08 19.27
CA ALA A 164 -5.60 1.96 18.17
C ALA A 164 -4.11 2.30 18.27
N GLN A 165 -3.41 2.32 17.14
CA GLN A 165 -1.97 2.58 17.07
C GLN A 165 -1.64 3.50 15.91
N ARG A 166 -0.41 4.03 15.88
CA ARG A 166 0.11 4.63 14.66
C ARG A 166 0.11 3.58 13.55
N ILE A 167 -0.31 3.97 12.35
CA ILE A 167 -0.32 3.13 11.15
C ILE A 167 0.42 3.84 10.01
N HIS A 168 0.68 3.12 8.91
CA HIS A 168 1.18 3.72 7.67
C HIS A 168 0.25 4.82 7.14
N GLY A 169 -1.06 4.57 7.19
CA GLY A 169 -2.10 5.53 6.78
C GLY A 169 -2.42 5.49 5.28
N ASP A 170 -1.53 4.94 4.45
CA ASP A 170 -1.72 4.88 2.99
C ASP A 170 -1.14 3.64 2.30
N LEU A 171 -0.86 2.56 3.06
CA LEU A 171 -0.13 1.41 2.52
C LEU A 171 -0.80 0.84 1.26
N HIS A 172 -0.04 0.68 0.19
CA HIS A 172 -0.42 -0.06 -1.02
C HIS A 172 0.82 -0.74 -1.65
N LEU A 173 0.63 -1.55 -2.70
CA LEU A 173 1.73 -2.31 -3.32
C LEU A 173 2.85 -1.45 -3.93
N GLY A 174 2.57 -0.18 -4.22
CA GLY A 174 3.55 0.80 -4.69
C GLY A 174 4.37 1.46 -3.56
N GLN A 175 4.04 1.20 -2.31
CA GLN A 175 4.76 1.67 -1.11
C GLN A 175 5.53 0.55 -0.43
N VAL A 176 5.68 -0.58 -1.11
CA VAL A 176 6.46 -1.71 -0.62
C VAL A 176 7.48 -2.12 -1.67
N LEU A 177 8.71 -2.29 -1.22
CA LEU A 177 9.84 -2.66 -2.05
C LEU A 177 10.36 -4.01 -1.63
N ARG A 178 10.74 -4.84 -2.59
CA ARG A 178 11.39 -6.12 -2.34
C ARG A 178 12.84 -6.05 -2.77
N ALA A 179 13.77 -6.19 -1.82
CA ALA A 179 15.19 -6.34 -2.11
C ALA A 179 15.64 -7.75 -1.71
N GLY A 180 16.05 -8.55 -2.69
CA GLY A 180 16.35 -9.97 -2.51
C GLY A 180 15.16 -10.77 -1.97
N ARG A 181 15.25 -11.22 -0.71
CA ARG A 181 14.22 -12.01 -0.02
C ARG A 181 13.37 -11.20 0.97
N GLU A 182 13.70 -9.93 1.14
CA GLU A 182 13.10 -9.09 2.19
C GLU A 182 12.17 -8.04 1.59
N TRP A 183 11.12 -7.74 2.36
CA TRP A 183 10.16 -6.68 2.06
C TRP A 183 10.43 -5.48 2.96
N PHE A 184 10.34 -4.30 2.36
CA PHE A 184 10.51 -3.01 3.01
C PHE A 184 9.27 -2.17 2.76
N VAL A 185 8.83 -1.45 3.78
CA VAL A 185 7.75 -0.45 3.69
C VAL A 185 8.38 0.94 3.62
N ILE A 186 7.88 1.75 2.71
CA ILE A 186 8.36 3.11 2.45
C ILE A 186 7.19 4.10 2.43
N ASP A 187 7.51 5.39 2.53
CA ASP A 187 6.55 6.49 2.33
C ASP A 187 5.48 6.64 3.43
N PHE A 188 5.95 6.84 4.67
CA PHE A 188 5.12 7.05 5.85
C PHE A 188 4.51 8.46 5.93
N GLU A 189 4.57 9.25 4.86
CA GLU A 189 3.91 10.55 4.81
C GLU A 189 2.41 10.44 5.06
N GLY A 190 1.79 9.31 4.70
CA GLY A 190 0.34 9.13 4.71
C GLY A 190 -0.35 10.04 3.68
N GLU A 191 -1.68 10.03 3.65
CA GLU A 191 -2.44 10.72 2.60
C GLU A 191 -2.13 12.24 2.53
N PRO A 192 -1.49 12.77 1.46
CA PRO A 192 -0.99 14.15 1.41
C PRO A 192 -2.06 15.23 1.56
N SER A 193 -3.32 14.88 1.31
CA SER A 193 -4.49 15.75 1.44
C SER A 193 -4.87 16.01 2.91
N ARG A 194 -4.39 15.20 3.87
CA ARG A 194 -4.77 15.32 5.29
C ARG A 194 -3.81 16.20 6.10
N PRO A 195 -4.33 16.96 7.09
CA PRO A 195 -3.49 17.67 8.06
C PRO A 195 -2.52 16.74 8.78
N LEU A 196 -1.33 17.25 9.12
CA LEU A 196 -0.29 16.49 9.84
C LEU A 196 -0.84 15.86 11.14
N SER A 197 -1.66 16.58 11.89
CA SER A 197 -2.29 16.09 13.13
C SER A 197 -3.15 14.84 12.92
N GLU A 198 -3.89 14.79 11.80
CA GLU A 198 -4.71 13.63 11.44
C GLU A 198 -3.83 12.45 11.01
N ARG A 199 -2.78 12.71 10.22
CA ARG A 199 -1.81 11.68 9.79
C ARG A 199 -1.01 11.08 10.95
N ARG A 200 -0.87 11.83 12.05
CA ARG A 200 -0.20 11.37 13.29
C ARG A 200 -1.14 10.66 14.28
N SER A 201 -2.44 10.65 14.03
CA SER A 201 -3.43 10.06 14.94
C SER A 201 -3.37 8.53 14.97
N ALA A 202 -3.73 7.95 16.12
CA ALA A 202 -3.85 6.51 16.27
C ALA A 202 -5.11 6.00 15.58
N HIS A 203 -4.98 4.91 14.82
CA HIS A 203 -6.04 4.26 14.07
C HIS A 203 -6.08 2.76 14.39
N SER A 204 -7.18 2.10 14.05
CA SER A 204 -7.22 0.64 14.08
C SER A 204 -6.13 0.09 13.15
N PRO A 205 -5.34 -0.92 13.58
CA PRO A 205 -4.34 -1.55 12.71
C PRO A 205 -4.96 -2.29 11.52
N TYR A 206 -6.27 -2.57 11.55
CA TYR A 206 -7.04 -3.09 10.40
C TYR A 206 -7.48 -1.99 9.44
N GLY A 207 -7.29 -0.73 9.79
CA GLY A 207 -7.67 0.45 9.02
C GLY A 207 -6.61 0.92 8.03
N THR A 208 -5.70 0.04 7.58
CA THR A 208 -4.92 0.31 6.36
C THR A 208 -5.89 0.64 5.24
N SER A 209 -5.67 1.75 4.53
CA SER A 209 -6.56 2.23 3.48
C SER A 209 -7.00 1.09 2.54
N PRO A 210 -8.27 1.06 2.09
CA PRO A 210 -8.80 0.02 1.21
C PRO A 210 -8.07 -0.13 -0.14
N GLU A 211 -7.10 0.74 -0.43
CA GLU A 211 -6.30 0.76 -1.66
C GLU A 211 -5.25 -0.35 -1.74
N CYS A 212 -4.90 -1.03 -0.62
CA CYS A 212 -4.06 -2.24 -0.65
C CYS A 212 -4.57 -3.33 -1.63
N CYS A 213 -5.88 -3.35 -1.92
CA CYS A 213 -6.51 -4.34 -2.79
C CYS A 213 -7.18 -3.74 -4.03
N ALA A 214 -7.02 -2.44 -4.30
CA ALA A 214 -7.64 -1.78 -5.44
C ALA A 214 -6.60 -1.53 -6.55
N PRO A 215 -6.68 -2.19 -7.72
CA PRO A 215 -6.04 -1.67 -8.91
C PRO A 215 -6.64 -0.29 -9.19
N SER A 216 -5.82 0.74 -9.34
CA SER A 216 -6.27 2.02 -9.90
C SER A 216 -6.90 1.74 -11.27
N THR A 217 -8.23 1.80 -11.37
CA THR A 217 -8.98 1.48 -12.59
C THR A 217 -9.04 2.63 -13.57
N THR A 218 -8.10 3.58 -13.51
CA THR A 218 -8.00 4.66 -14.49
C THR A 218 -7.07 4.23 -15.62
N PRO A 219 -7.57 3.83 -16.80
CA PRO A 219 -6.72 3.66 -17.96
C PRO A 219 -6.14 5.03 -18.35
N PRO A 220 -4.84 5.15 -18.66
CA PRO A 220 -4.34 6.37 -19.27
C PRO A 220 -5.03 6.57 -20.62
N ALA A 221 -5.65 7.74 -20.80
CA ALA A 221 -6.16 8.20 -22.07
C ALA A 221 -5.00 8.53 -23.02
N SER A 222 -4.28 7.51 -23.52
CA SER A 222 -3.40 7.63 -24.68
C SER A 222 -3.01 6.25 -25.21
N ALA A 223 -3.97 5.52 -25.76
CA ALA A 223 -3.69 4.39 -26.64
C ALA A 223 -4.50 4.54 -27.93
N ALA A 224 -4.15 5.57 -28.70
CA ALA A 224 -4.42 5.63 -30.14
C ALA A 224 -3.05 5.55 -30.85
N PRO A 225 -2.86 4.66 -31.84
CA PRO A 225 -1.58 4.49 -32.50
C PRO A 225 -1.37 5.67 -33.49
N GLY A 226 -0.42 6.54 -33.16
CA GLY A 226 -0.06 7.69 -33.99
C GLY A 226 1.45 7.88 -34.08
N ALA A 227 1.99 7.48 -35.24
CA ALA A 227 3.22 7.91 -35.93
C ALA A 227 4.56 8.11 -35.15
N PRO A 228 5.67 7.57 -35.65
CA PRO A 228 7.00 7.81 -35.07
C PRO A 228 7.53 9.20 -35.46
N SER A 229 7.88 10.02 -34.47
CA SER A 229 8.71 11.21 -34.65
C SER A 229 10.19 10.81 -34.62
N GLY A 230 10.84 10.93 -35.77
CA GLY A 230 12.25 10.58 -35.96
C GLY A 230 13.22 11.57 -35.30
N HIS A 231 14.35 11.04 -34.83
CA HIS A 231 15.62 11.76 -34.76
C HIS A 231 16.61 11.01 -35.65
N ALA A 232 17.15 11.74 -36.64
CA ALA A 232 18.01 11.24 -37.68
C ALA A 232 19.46 11.08 -37.19
N ALA A 233 20.05 9.93 -37.48
CA ALA A 233 21.49 9.78 -37.68
C ALA A 233 21.69 9.09 -39.04
N ALA A 234 22.57 9.65 -39.86
CA ALA A 234 22.72 9.37 -41.28
C ALA A 234 23.36 8.01 -41.58
N GLY A 235 22.88 7.34 -42.65
CA GLY A 235 23.50 6.20 -43.30
C GLY A 235 22.55 5.50 -44.28
N ARG A 236 22.80 5.60 -45.59
CA ARG A 236 22.05 4.98 -46.73
C ARG A 236 22.94 3.88 -47.37
N PRO A 237 22.47 3.04 -48.33
CA PRO A 237 21.13 2.46 -48.55
C PRO A 237 21.14 0.97 -49.03
N THR A 238 19.94 0.48 -49.40
CA THR A 238 19.56 -0.69 -50.26
C THR A 238 19.12 -1.95 -49.50
N ALA A 239 18.01 -2.67 -49.78
CA ALA A 239 17.17 -2.80 -50.99
C ALA A 239 15.70 -3.29 -50.70
N ARG A 240 14.76 -2.77 -51.51
CA ARG A 240 13.55 -3.34 -52.18
C ARG A 240 12.54 -4.35 -51.52
N ALA A 241 11.27 -3.91 -51.48
CA ALA A 241 9.93 -4.51 -51.81
C ALA A 241 9.53 -5.91 -51.27
N THR A 242 8.32 -6.16 -50.71
CA THR A 242 6.98 -6.23 -51.38
C THR A 242 5.83 -6.50 -50.34
N PRO A 243 4.56 -6.04 -50.51
CA PRO A 243 3.37 -6.34 -49.66
C PRO A 243 2.32 -7.24 -50.39
N PRO A 244 1.04 -7.48 -49.96
CA PRO A 244 0.35 -7.59 -48.64
C PRO A 244 -0.60 -8.84 -48.51
N ALA A 245 -1.41 -8.86 -47.42
CA ALA A 245 -2.83 -9.36 -47.28
C ALA A 245 -3.11 -10.72 -46.59
N PRO A 246 -4.36 -11.03 -46.14
CA PRO A 246 -5.28 -10.24 -45.31
C PRO A 246 -5.93 -11.02 -44.12
N ALA A 247 -6.73 -10.29 -43.34
CA ALA A 247 -7.75 -10.64 -42.33
C ALA A 247 -8.11 -12.12 -42.04
N GLY A 248 -8.19 -12.45 -40.74
CA GLY A 248 -8.81 -13.69 -40.26
C GLY A 248 -9.21 -13.64 -38.78
N THR A 249 -10.51 -13.42 -38.56
CA THR A 249 -11.31 -14.07 -37.50
C THR A 249 -11.23 -13.55 -36.06
N ARG A 250 -12.30 -12.83 -35.70
CA ARG A 250 -12.81 -12.68 -34.33
C ARG A 250 -12.91 -14.04 -33.64
N ALA A 251 -12.23 -14.21 -32.52
CA ALA A 251 -12.60 -15.20 -31.51
C ALA A 251 -13.06 -14.45 -30.26
N ARG A 252 -14.38 -14.48 -30.01
CA ARG A 252 -14.96 -14.22 -28.70
C ARG A 252 -14.44 -15.32 -27.77
N SER A 253 -13.70 -14.95 -26.73
CA SER A 253 -13.44 -15.81 -25.57
C SER A 253 -14.09 -15.12 -24.37
N THR A 254 -15.39 -15.36 -24.17
CA THR A 254 -15.89 -16.17 -23.04
C THR A 254 -15.18 -15.87 -21.74
N ALA A 255 -15.86 -15.04 -20.93
CA ALA A 255 -15.62 -14.89 -19.50
C ALA A 255 -15.48 -16.28 -18.85
N CYS A 256 -14.27 -16.61 -18.42
CA CYS A 256 -14.04 -17.74 -17.55
C CYS A 256 -14.28 -17.27 -16.12
N SER A 257 -15.54 -17.29 -15.72
CA SER A 257 -15.99 -17.24 -14.34
C SER A 257 -15.57 -18.54 -13.64
N ALA A 258 -14.35 -18.59 -13.11
CA ALA A 258 -13.94 -19.65 -12.20
C ALA A 258 -14.24 -19.20 -10.75
N PRO A 259 -15.11 -19.89 -9.99
CA PRO A 259 -15.39 -19.55 -8.62
C PRO A 259 -14.18 -19.89 -7.76
N MET A 260 -13.53 -18.87 -7.21
CA MET A 260 -12.53 -19.03 -6.16
C MET A 260 -13.20 -19.72 -4.97
N ARG A 261 -13.03 -21.05 -4.87
CA ARG A 261 -13.61 -21.85 -3.80
C ARG A 261 -13.04 -21.35 -2.48
N ARG A 262 -13.91 -20.73 -1.69
CA ARG A 262 -13.69 -20.39 -0.28
C ARG A 262 -13.54 -21.69 0.51
N THR A 263 -12.31 -22.03 0.92
CA THR A 263 -12.07 -22.97 2.02
C THR A 263 -10.89 -22.46 2.85
N GLY A 264 -11.18 -21.99 4.06
CA GLY A 264 -10.19 -21.81 5.14
C GLY A 264 -9.97 -20.37 5.62
N PRO A 265 -9.94 -20.12 6.94
CA PRO A 265 -9.73 -18.79 7.50
C PRO A 265 -8.29 -18.30 7.27
N CYS A 266 -8.13 -16.98 7.16
CA CYS A 266 -6.86 -16.28 7.23
C CYS A 266 -6.30 -16.37 8.67
N THR A 267 -5.85 -17.55 9.10
CA THR A 267 -5.30 -17.79 10.45
C THR A 267 -3.78 -17.80 10.51
N ARG A 268 -3.07 -17.66 9.39
CA ARG A 268 -1.61 -17.90 9.34
C ARG A 268 -0.71 -16.67 9.23
N CYS A 269 -1.25 -15.45 9.30
CA CYS A 269 -0.41 -14.27 9.55
C CYS A 269 0.30 -14.31 10.92
N CYS A 270 -0.09 -15.21 11.84
CA CYS A 270 0.38 -15.23 13.23
C CYS A 270 1.30 -16.40 13.61
N THR A 271 1.69 -17.30 12.69
CA THR A 271 2.55 -18.45 13.05
C THR A 271 3.99 -18.25 12.60
N ARG A 272 4.85 -17.82 13.53
CA ARG A 272 6.30 -17.99 13.43
C ARG A 272 6.62 -19.48 13.68
N PRO A 273 7.57 -20.12 12.97
CA PRO A 273 7.97 -21.49 13.32
C PRO A 273 8.62 -21.47 14.71
N GLY A 274 8.03 -22.16 15.69
CA GLY A 274 8.64 -22.40 17.01
C GLY A 274 8.03 -21.69 18.22
N THR A 275 6.87 -21.02 18.10
CA THR A 275 6.18 -20.42 19.26
C THR A 275 4.83 -21.09 19.54
N ASP A 276 4.58 -21.38 20.82
CA ASP A 276 3.34 -21.91 21.39
C ASP A 276 2.10 -21.12 20.90
N PRO A 277 1.03 -21.77 20.39
CA PRO A 277 -0.16 -21.12 19.84
C PRO A 277 -0.98 -20.29 20.85
N THR A 278 -0.62 -20.32 22.14
CA THR A 278 -1.26 -19.51 23.19
C THR A 278 -0.77 -18.06 23.26
N GLY A 279 0.30 -17.70 22.54
CA GLY A 279 0.93 -16.37 22.58
C GLY A 279 0.53 -15.38 21.48
N CYS A 280 -0.56 -15.62 20.73
CA CYS A 280 -1.03 -14.66 19.73
C CYS A 280 -1.65 -13.43 20.43
N PRO A 281 -1.14 -12.20 20.23
CA PRO A 281 -1.73 -11.00 20.83
C PRO A 281 -3.09 -10.61 20.22
N TYR A 282 -3.54 -11.32 19.17
CA TYR A 282 -4.81 -11.06 18.47
C TYR A 282 -5.65 -12.35 18.30
N PRO A 283 -6.13 -12.99 19.38
CA PRO A 283 -7.00 -14.14 19.26
C PRO A 283 -8.41 -13.68 18.86
N TRP A 284 -8.79 -13.88 17.59
CA TRP A 284 -10.18 -13.82 17.16
C TRP A 284 -10.93 -15.05 17.70
N ARG A 285 -11.54 -14.96 18.88
CA ARG A 285 -12.53 -15.95 19.32
C ARG A 285 -13.87 -15.61 18.69
N ARG A 286 -14.48 -16.58 17.99
CA ARG A 286 -15.92 -16.52 17.72
C ARG A 286 -16.64 -16.71 19.05
N SER A 287 -17.49 -15.76 19.43
CA SER A 287 -18.58 -16.05 20.35
C SER A 287 -19.51 -17.06 19.69
N SER A 288 -19.43 -18.31 20.12
CA SER A 288 -20.40 -19.34 19.80
C SER A 288 -21.68 -19.07 20.62
N ALA A 289 -22.64 -18.37 20.01
CA ALA A 289 -24.02 -18.49 20.46
C ALA A 289 -24.55 -19.85 19.98
N SER A 290 -24.77 -20.76 20.92
CA SER A 290 -25.56 -21.99 20.74
C SER A 290 -27.04 -21.67 21.03
N PRO A 291 -27.97 -22.47 20.46
CA PRO A 291 -29.29 -22.01 19.99
C PRO A 291 -30.27 -21.58 21.07
#